data_AF-A0A840SG02-F1
#
_entry.id   AF-A0A840SG02-F1
#
_cell.length_a   1.000
_cell.length_b   1.000
_cell.length_c   1.000
_cell.angle_alpha   90.00
_cell.angle_beta   90.00
_cell.angle_gamma   90.00
#
_symmetry.space_group_name_H-M   'P 1'
#
loop_
_entity.id
_entity.type
_entity.pdbx_description
1 polymer ?
#
loop_
_entity_poly.entity_id
_entity_poly.type
_entity_poly.pdbx_seq_one_letter_code
_entity_poly.pdbx_strand_id
1 'polypeptide(L)'
;MFYTYNYKSRNWLGSEQDIYQPLFTPFSIEKKKAWCSLHKKWEACGKTCNGQLYFECGNPVPSQFASINKWTISKVETRNETSRDMIKLRVDFVFTSVSEDGRKKYHYAYKTWAFYMRTGFTVPYESEKFLENYPVSLPDNITSDIQNSLAAYAKKLYGTGYANSSYKNGIPALTDYVTCPACPQAADLQNLLGKKFNQVVNRSSSNPYQDICNYIHIKPFKRMRRIFDKNPLALPVYSVLKTWGFKDVNIMTRFLEDRDLCQTYFKYIKYDTNKKRLEIKDDNHCSDLFYFLNDYAKDLLGTVTRWTTESFQVQDEKTTMAHLIKAMRDGYHNFVDAAQMYYSRGAALPETLKKRVVKECFTTEIHDALVDALPNTYRGHKNSNEKIPYLETDKILEATVKDTNYNIYNFILPKDTNELFELGQKMHNCVGSCYRGSAVARRDIIVGVQLNEKFISCIQLQVKSWTIVQAKGICNCRLKDEYRAIIKKWAFERRINILTLDL
;
A
#
# COMPACT_ATOMS: atom_id res chain seq x y z
N MET A 1 -20.92 -21.98 -8.82
CA MET A 1 -21.64 -22.38 -7.59
C MET A 1 -20.64 -22.53 -6.44
N PHE A 2 -20.64 -21.55 -5.53
CA PHE A 2 -19.82 -21.60 -4.32
C PHE A 2 -20.53 -22.48 -3.29
N TYR A 3 -19.77 -23.32 -2.59
CA TYR A 3 -20.29 -24.11 -1.49
C TYR A 3 -19.71 -23.56 -0.19
N THR A 4 -20.58 -23.18 0.73
CA THR A 4 -20.17 -22.81 2.08
C THR A 4 -20.42 -24.01 2.98
N TYR A 5 -19.35 -24.52 3.61
CA TYR A 5 -19.49 -25.56 4.62
C TYR A 5 -20.05 -24.94 5.90
N ASN A 6 -21.29 -25.27 6.23
CA ASN A 6 -21.91 -24.86 7.47
C ASN A 6 -21.44 -25.80 8.59
N TYR A 7 -20.51 -25.33 9.41
CA TYR A 7 -19.91 -26.13 10.49
C TYR A 7 -20.89 -26.45 11.62
N LYS A 8 -21.94 -25.64 11.83
CA LYS A 8 -22.99 -25.89 12.84
C LYS A 8 -23.89 -27.04 12.42
N SER A 9 -24.29 -27.08 11.14
CA SER A 9 -25.14 -28.16 10.60
C SER A 9 -24.34 -29.33 10.02
N ARG A 10 -23.01 -29.21 9.95
CA ARG A 10 -22.08 -30.17 9.31
C ARG A 10 -22.48 -30.51 7.86
N ASN A 11 -23.07 -29.55 7.15
CA ASN A 11 -23.58 -29.73 5.79
C ASN A 11 -23.04 -28.64 4.85
N TRP A 12 -22.90 -28.99 3.57
CA TRP A 12 -22.58 -28.04 2.51
C TRP A 12 -23.85 -27.35 2.01
N LEU A 13 -23.86 -26.01 2.01
CA LEU A 13 -24.94 -25.21 1.47
C LEU A 13 -24.52 -24.69 0.09
N GLY A 14 -25.34 -24.91 -0.93
CA GLY A 14 -25.12 -24.34 -2.27
C GLY A 14 -25.72 -22.94 -2.36
N SER A 15 -25.01 -21.97 -2.95
CA SER A 15 -25.60 -20.69 -3.32
C SER A 15 -26.34 -20.80 -4.67
N GLU A 16 -27.54 -20.24 -4.76
CA GLU A 16 -28.37 -20.28 -5.98
C GLU A 16 -27.94 -19.27 -7.06
N GLN A 17 -26.99 -18.38 -6.77
CA GLN A 17 -26.53 -17.37 -7.71
C GLN A 17 -25.05 -17.60 -8.09
N ASP A 18 -24.79 -17.43 -9.38
CA ASP A 18 -23.54 -17.54 -10.15
C ASP A 18 -23.17 -18.91 -10.77
N ILE A 19 -23.39 -18.95 -12.09
CA ILE A 19 -22.93 -19.95 -13.06
C ILE A 19 -21.41 -19.77 -13.23
N TYR A 20 -20.67 -20.46 -12.37
CA TYR A 20 -19.30 -20.87 -12.63
C TYR A 20 -19.23 -22.37 -12.38
N GLN A 21 -18.71 -23.12 -13.36
CA GLN A 21 -18.40 -24.54 -13.21
C GLN A 21 -17.53 -24.71 -11.96
N PRO A 22 -17.91 -25.55 -10.98
CA PRO A 22 -17.09 -25.73 -9.80
C PRO A 22 -15.74 -26.34 -10.22
N LEU A 23 -14.65 -25.61 -9.94
CA LEU A 23 -13.25 -26.02 -10.16
C LEU A 23 -12.85 -27.30 -9.41
N PHE A 24 -13.74 -27.83 -8.57
CA PHE A 24 -13.52 -28.97 -7.69
C PHE A 24 -14.82 -29.76 -7.48
N THR A 25 -14.72 -31.09 -7.45
CA THR A 25 -15.81 -31.99 -7.06
C THR A 25 -15.66 -32.36 -5.58
N PRO A 26 -16.58 -31.94 -4.68
CA PRO A 26 -16.55 -32.32 -3.27
C PRO A 26 -16.46 -33.83 -3.07
N PHE A 27 -15.50 -34.29 -2.26
CA PHE A 27 -15.27 -35.70 -1.95
C PHE A 27 -15.36 -35.95 -0.43
N SER A 28 -16.12 -36.95 -0.02
CA SER A 28 -16.24 -37.38 1.37
C SER A 28 -15.41 -38.65 1.58
N ILE A 29 -14.33 -38.54 2.36
CA ILE A 29 -13.45 -39.67 2.71
C ILE A 29 -14.20 -40.72 3.53
N GLU A 30 -15.01 -40.27 4.51
CA GLU A 30 -15.80 -41.14 5.38
C GLU A 30 -16.85 -41.95 4.61
N LYS A 31 -17.52 -41.31 3.64
CA LYS A 31 -18.56 -41.96 2.84
C LYS A 31 -18.03 -42.66 1.58
N LYS A 32 -16.76 -42.44 1.22
CA LYS A 32 -16.14 -42.84 -0.07
C LYS A 32 -16.98 -42.44 -1.29
N LYS A 33 -17.58 -41.24 -1.24
CA LYS A 33 -18.48 -40.72 -2.27
C LYS A 33 -18.08 -39.31 -2.68
N ALA A 34 -18.35 -38.93 -3.93
CA ALA A 34 -18.22 -37.57 -4.42
C ALA A 34 -19.59 -36.97 -4.75
N TRP A 35 -19.71 -35.65 -4.66
CA TRP A 35 -20.96 -34.96 -4.99
C TRP A 35 -21.12 -34.81 -6.50
N CYS A 36 -22.09 -35.53 -7.07
CA CYS A 36 -22.44 -35.41 -8.48
C CYS A 36 -23.25 -34.12 -8.69
N SER A 37 -22.67 -33.14 -9.40
CA SER A 37 -23.36 -31.88 -9.69
C SER A 37 -24.56 -32.03 -10.60
N LEU A 38 -24.57 -33.04 -11.47
CA LEU A 38 -25.68 -33.33 -12.38
C LEU A 38 -26.90 -33.84 -11.61
N HIS A 39 -26.71 -34.81 -10.71
CA HIS A 39 -27.81 -35.43 -9.96
C HIS A 39 -28.03 -34.86 -8.56
N LYS A 40 -27.23 -33.87 -8.16
CA LYS A 40 -27.27 -33.19 -6.85
C LYS A 40 -27.34 -34.19 -5.67
N LYS A 41 -26.51 -35.24 -5.72
CA LYS A 41 -26.42 -36.27 -4.68
C LYS A 41 -24.99 -36.79 -4.52
N TRP A 42 -24.71 -37.41 -3.36
CA TRP A 42 -23.46 -38.14 -3.12
C TRP A 42 -23.50 -39.48 -3.83
N GLU A 43 -22.59 -39.69 -4.78
CA GLU A 43 -22.47 -40.92 -5.55
C GLU A 43 -21.13 -41.59 -5.28
N ALA A 44 -21.08 -42.92 -5.36
CA ALA A 44 -19.79 -43.60 -5.32
C ALA A 44 -18.98 -43.28 -6.58
N CYS A 45 -17.66 -43.27 -6.44
CA CYS A 45 -16.73 -43.14 -7.55
C CYS A 45 -15.92 -44.44 -7.60
N GLY A 46 -16.07 -45.23 -8.66
CA GLY A 46 -15.55 -46.60 -8.64
C GLY A 46 -15.11 -47.18 -9.98
N LYS A 47 -15.53 -46.63 -11.11
CA LYS A 47 -15.06 -47.09 -12.43
C LYS A 47 -13.98 -46.15 -12.94
N THR A 48 -12.79 -46.70 -13.13
CA THR A 48 -11.69 -46.05 -13.86
C THR A 48 -11.71 -46.55 -15.30
N CYS A 49 -11.90 -45.66 -16.26
CA CYS A 49 -11.70 -45.93 -17.68
C CYS A 49 -10.70 -44.91 -18.21
N ASN A 50 -9.62 -45.35 -18.85
CA ASN A 50 -8.55 -44.47 -19.38
C ASN A 50 -8.00 -43.46 -18.34
N GLY A 51 -7.90 -43.86 -17.08
CA GLY A 51 -7.39 -43.00 -16.00
C GLY A 51 -8.34 -41.90 -15.52
N GLN A 52 -9.57 -41.82 -16.06
CA GLN A 52 -10.62 -40.93 -15.56
C GLN A 52 -11.54 -41.68 -14.59
N LEU A 53 -11.86 -41.01 -13.48
CA LEU A 53 -12.84 -41.47 -12.50
C LEU A 53 -14.25 -41.09 -12.96
N TYR A 54 -15.19 -42.02 -12.82
CA TYR A 54 -16.59 -41.80 -13.13
C TYR A 54 -17.46 -41.93 -11.87
N PHE A 55 -18.51 -41.11 -11.81
CA PHE A 55 -19.61 -41.29 -10.88
C PHE A 55 -20.41 -42.56 -11.24
N GLU A 56 -21.18 -43.12 -10.29
CA GLU A 56 -22.11 -44.23 -10.55
C GLU A 56 -23.09 -43.93 -11.70
N CYS A 57 -23.49 -42.67 -11.86
CA CYS A 57 -24.34 -42.25 -12.96
C CYS A 57 -23.67 -42.24 -14.35
N GLY A 58 -22.41 -42.68 -14.46
CA GLY A 58 -21.69 -42.78 -15.73
C GLY A 58 -21.11 -41.46 -16.24
N ASN A 59 -21.32 -40.35 -15.53
CA ASN A 59 -20.67 -39.08 -15.87
C ASN A 59 -19.21 -39.08 -15.39
N PRO A 60 -18.27 -38.57 -16.19
CA PRO A 60 -16.90 -38.37 -15.74
C PRO A 60 -16.92 -37.40 -14.55
N VAL A 61 -16.18 -37.73 -13.50
CA VAL A 61 -15.89 -36.77 -12.44
C VAL A 61 -15.05 -35.67 -13.11
N PRO A 62 -15.49 -34.39 -13.09
CA PRO A 62 -14.77 -33.31 -13.75
C PRO A 62 -13.36 -33.18 -13.16
N SER A 63 -12.39 -33.87 -13.77
CA SER A 63 -11.01 -33.81 -13.35
C SER A 63 -10.39 -32.57 -13.99
N GLN A 64 -10.47 -31.44 -13.32
CA GLN A 64 -9.55 -30.34 -13.61
C GLN A 64 -8.26 -30.55 -12.82
N PHE A 65 -7.46 -31.54 -13.25
CA PHE A 65 -6.00 -31.42 -13.12
C PHE A 65 -5.46 -30.54 -14.25
N ALA A 66 -6.16 -29.46 -14.61
CA ALA A 66 -5.57 -28.34 -15.34
C ALA A 66 -4.58 -27.62 -14.40
N SER A 67 -3.59 -26.95 -14.97
CA SER A 67 -2.50 -26.27 -14.28
C SER A 67 -2.96 -25.35 -13.14
N ILE A 68 -2.78 -25.78 -11.90
CA ILE A 68 -2.95 -24.93 -10.73
C ILE A 68 -1.62 -24.92 -9.99
N ASN A 69 -0.70 -24.05 -10.42
CA ASN A 69 0.38 -23.55 -9.55
C ASN A 69 -0.21 -22.54 -8.54
N LYS A 70 -1.29 -22.90 -7.85
CA LYS A 70 -1.98 -22.03 -6.88
C LYS A 70 -2.36 -22.80 -5.63
N TRP A 71 -2.20 -22.15 -4.50
CA TRP A 71 -2.59 -22.59 -3.18
C TRP A 71 -4.11 -22.53 -3.04
N THR A 72 -4.72 -23.54 -2.40
CA THR A 72 -6.13 -23.47 -2.00
C THR A 72 -6.26 -23.72 -0.50
N ILE A 73 -7.01 -22.84 0.17
CA ILE A 73 -7.38 -23.02 1.58
C ILE A 73 -8.46 -24.11 1.61
N SER A 74 -8.13 -25.25 2.20
CA SER A 74 -8.97 -26.45 2.19
C SER A 74 -9.85 -26.56 3.43
N LYS A 75 -9.39 -26.03 4.57
CA LYS A 75 -10.11 -26.07 5.85
C LYS A 75 -9.64 -24.96 6.79
N VAL A 76 -10.58 -24.40 7.55
CA VAL A 76 -10.31 -23.49 8.66
C VAL A 76 -10.94 -24.09 9.91
N GLU A 77 -10.13 -24.37 10.93
CA GLU A 77 -10.58 -24.88 12.22
C GLU A 77 -10.36 -23.85 13.32
N THR A 78 -11.41 -23.60 14.11
CA THR A 78 -11.32 -22.81 15.34
C THR A 78 -11.40 -23.74 16.54
N ARG A 79 -10.46 -23.61 17.48
CA ARG A 79 -10.45 -24.37 18.74
C ARG A 79 -10.39 -23.39 19.91
N ASN A 80 -11.38 -23.47 20.79
CA ASN A 80 -11.40 -22.70 22.03
C ASN A 80 -10.69 -23.53 23.11
N GLU A 81 -9.53 -23.08 23.56
CA GLU A 81 -8.80 -23.72 24.66
C GLU A 81 -9.02 -22.91 25.95
N THR A 82 -9.96 -23.37 26.77
CA THR A 82 -10.38 -22.70 28.01
C THR A 82 -9.28 -22.65 29.08
N SER A 83 -8.29 -23.55 29.01
CA SER A 83 -7.20 -23.60 29.98
C SER A 83 -6.14 -22.51 29.80
N ARG A 84 -6.15 -21.76 28.70
CA ARG A 84 -5.12 -20.75 28.36
C ARG A 84 -5.67 -19.40 27.88
N ASP A 85 -6.97 -19.15 28.04
CA ASP A 85 -7.63 -17.92 27.61
C ASP A 85 -7.33 -17.51 26.15
N MET A 86 -7.30 -18.51 25.25
CA MET A 86 -6.90 -18.33 23.87
C MET A 86 -7.81 -19.04 22.87
N ILE A 87 -7.93 -18.46 21.68
CA ILE A 87 -8.54 -19.11 20.51
C ILE A 87 -7.41 -19.53 19.57
N LYS A 88 -7.38 -20.81 19.18
CA LYS A 88 -6.51 -21.30 18.11
C LYS A 88 -7.27 -21.31 16.80
N LEU A 89 -6.63 -20.79 15.77
CA LEU A 89 -7.08 -20.87 14.40
C LEU A 89 -6.07 -21.68 13.60
N ARG A 90 -6.47 -22.81 13.04
CA ARG A 90 -5.67 -23.59 12.09
C ARG A 90 -6.24 -23.40 10.70
N VAL A 91 -5.38 -23.06 9.75
CA VAL A 91 -5.71 -22.97 8.34
C VAL A 91 -4.89 -24.00 7.58
N ASP A 92 -5.59 -24.90 6.89
CA ASP A 92 -5.01 -26.02 6.17
C ASP A 92 -4.93 -25.71 4.67
N PHE A 93 -3.74 -25.88 4.11
CA PHE A 93 -3.40 -25.66 2.71
C PHE A 93 -3.19 -27.00 2.00
N VAL A 94 -3.74 -27.08 0.80
CA VAL A 94 -3.38 -28.14 -0.16
C VAL A 94 -2.80 -27.45 -1.37
N PHE A 95 -1.60 -27.87 -1.79
CA PHE A 95 -0.94 -27.34 -2.97
C PHE A 95 -0.32 -28.46 -3.80
N THR A 96 -0.09 -28.18 -5.07
CA THR A 96 0.51 -29.14 -5.99
C THR A 96 1.86 -28.65 -6.48
N SER A 97 2.84 -29.56 -6.55
CA SER A 97 4.07 -29.35 -7.29
C SER A 97 4.13 -30.32 -8.47
N VAL A 98 4.88 -29.96 -9.51
CA VAL A 98 5.22 -30.86 -10.61
C VAL A 98 6.67 -31.31 -10.39
N SER A 99 6.93 -32.62 -10.34
CA SER A 99 8.30 -33.14 -10.28
C SER A 99 8.99 -33.07 -11.65
N GLU A 100 10.31 -33.24 -11.66
CA GLU A 100 11.14 -33.22 -12.88
C GLU A 100 10.68 -34.22 -13.95
N ASP A 101 10.03 -35.32 -13.54
CA ASP A 101 9.43 -36.34 -14.42
C ASP A 101 8.01 -35.98 -14.91
N GLY A 102 7.52 -34.76 -14.65
CA GLY A 102 6.20 -34.29 -15.06
C GLY A 102 5.04 -34.78 -14.19
N ARG A 103 5.29 -35.56 -13.13
CA ARG A 103 4.22 -36.03 -12.22
C ARG A 103 3.78 -34.94 -11.26
N LYS A 104 2.47 -34.88 -10.98
CA LYS A 104 1.91 -33.97 -9.96
C LYS A 104 1.99 -34.61 -8.58
N LYS A 105 2.60 -33.91 -7.63
CA LYS A 105 2.61 -34.25 -6.20
C LYS A 105 1.69 -33.29 -5.44
N TYR A 106 0.88 -33.84 -4.54
CA TYR A 106 0.07 -33.06 -3.61
C TYR A 106 0.81 -32.94 -2.30
N HIS A 107 0.86 -31.72 -1.80
CA HIS A 107 1.45 -31.39 -0.52
C HIS A 107 0.36 -30.84 0.38
N TYR A 108 0.47 -31.20 1.63
CA TYR A 108 -0.36 -30.68 2.70
C TYR A 108 0.52 -29.82 3.58
N ALA A 109 0.03 -28.64 3.93
CA ALA A 109 0.68 -27.76 4.88
C ALA A 109 -0.37 -27.03 5.71
N TYR A 110 0.04 -26.47 6.84
CA TYR A 110 -0.87 -25.72 7.69
C TYR A 110 -0.18 -24.53 8.34
N LYS A 111 -1.00 -23.56 8.74
CA LYS A 111 -0.58 -22.40 9.53
C LYS A 111 -1.57 -22.20 10.67
N THR A 112 -1.03 -22.05 11.88
CA THR A 112 -1.82 -21.90 13.09
C THR A 112 -1.53 -20.56 13.76
N TRP A 113 -2.57 -19.87 14.21
CA TRP A 113 -2.49 -18.67 15.04
C TRP A 113 -3.11 -18.93 16.40
N ALA A 114 -2.44 -18.45 17.43
CA ALA A 114 -2.95 -18.40 18.79
C ALA A 114 -3.30 -16.95 19.15
N PHE A 115 -4.56 -16.70 19.47
CA PHE A 115 -5.10 -15.41 19.83
C PHE A 115 -5.29 -15.33 21.35
N TYR A 116 -4.38 -14.64 22.05
CA TYR A 116 -4.37 -14.58 23.52
C TYR A 116 -5.15 -13.37 24.04
N MET A 117 -6.37 -13.62 24.53
CA MET A 117 -7.30 -12.56 24.90
C MET A 117 -6.95 -11.84 26.20
N ARG A 118 -6.10 -12.38 27.07
CA ARG A 118 -5.62 -11.65 28.26
C ARG A 118 -4.46 -10.72 27.95
N THR A 119 -3.48 -11.23 27.21
CA THR A 119 -2.23 -10.52 26.96
C THR A 119 -2.30 -9.58 25.75
N GLY A 120 -3.24 -9.83 24.83
CA GLY A 120 -3.36 -9.04 23.61
C GLY A 120 -2.45 -9.47 22.49
N PHE A 121 -1.78 -10.60 22.63
CA PHE A 121 -0.86 -11.09 21.62
C PHE A 121 -1.56 -12.05 20.65
N THR A 122 -1.24 -11.89 19.37
CA THR A 122 -1.41 -12.94 18.37
C THR A 122 -0.05 -13.55 18.11
N VAL A 123 0.07 -14.87 18.31
CA VAL A 123 1.32 -15.59 18.07
C VAL A 123 1.11 -16.55 16.90
N PRO A 124 1.92 -16.50 15.82
CA PRO A 124 1.99 -17.60 14.89
C PRO A 124 2.51 -18.82 15.67
N TYR A 125 1.65 -19.80 15.87
CA TYR A 125 1.87 -20.88 16.83
C TYR A 125 2.70 -22.00 16.18
N GLU A 126 2.28 -22.43 14.99
CA GLU A 126 2.90 -23.49 14.21
C GLU A 126 2.71 -23.18 12.73
N SER A 127 3.78 -23.28 11.94
CA SER A 127 3.71 -23.24 10.48
C SER A 127 4.87 -24.00 9.87
N GLU A 128 4.66 -24.55 8.69
CA GLU A 128 5.78 -25.01 7.87
C GLU A 128 6.66 -23.81 7.47
N LYS A 129 7.99 -23.94 7.51
CA LYS A 129 8.93 -22.81 7.32
C LYS A 129 8.65 -21.98 6.06
N PHE A 130 8.31 -22.63 4.95
CA PHE A 130 8.02 -21.91 3.70
C PHE A 130 6.71 -21.11 3.75
N LEU A 131 5.83 -21.37 4.72
CA LEU A 131 4.57 -20.62 4.94
C LEU A 131 4.72 -19.42 5.89
N GLU A 132 5.86 -19.26 6.57
CA GLU A 132 6.04 -18.19 7.58
C GLU A 132 5.74 -16.81 6.99
N ASN A 133 6.30 -16.53 5.81
CA ASN A 133 6.14 -15.27 5.09
C ASN A 133 4.92 -15.23 4.17
N TYR A 134 4.13 -16.30 4.11
CA TYR A 134 2.97 -16.36 3.21
C TYR A 134 1.75 -15.67 3.86
N PRO A 135 1.16 -14.66 3.18
CA PRO A 135 -0.05 -13.99 3.66
C PRO A 135 -1.27 -14.89 3.47
N VAL A 136 -2.13 -14.95 4.49
CA VAL A 136 -3.34 -15.78 4.47
C VAL A 136 -4.56 -14.88 4.45
N SER A 137 -5.31 -14.94 3.35
CA SER A 137 -6.57 -14.23 3.18
C SER A 137 -7.71 -15.12 3.67
N LEU A 138 -8.40 -14.70 4.73
CA LEU A 138 -9.59 -15.39 5.23
C LEU A 138 -10.84 -14.78 4.61
N PRO A 139 -11.84 -15.59 4.23
CA PRO A 139 -13.15 -15.08 3.84
C PRO A 139 -13.80 -14.22 4.94
N ASP A 140 -14.60 -13.22 4.55
CA ASP A 140 -15.20 -12.27 5.48
C ASP A 140 -16.19 -12.94 6.45
N ASN A 141 -16.94 -13.94 5.99
CA ASN A 141 -17.86 -14.71 6.84
C ASN A 141 -17.11 -15.49 7.93
N ILE A 142 -15.96 -16.09 7.58
CA ILE A 142 -15.11 -16.82 8.54
C ILE A 142 -14.49 -15.85 9.55
N THR A 143 -14.00 -14.70 9.06
CA THR A 143 -13.48 -13.63 9.94
C THR A 143 -14.55 -13.19 10.93
N SER A 144 -15.78 -12.97 10.46
CA SER A 144 -16.92 -12.55 11.29
C SER A 144 -17.29 -13.58 12.35
N ASP A 145 -17.31 -14.88 11.99
CA ASP A 145 -17.59 -15.97 12.93
C ASP A 145 -16.55 -16.06 14.06
N ILE A 146 -15.26 -15.89 13.72
CA ILE A 146 -14.19 -15.88 14.72
C ILE A 146 -14.30 -14.64 15.60
N GLN A 147 -14.60 -13.47 15.03
CA GLN A 147 -14.82 -12.25 15.80
C GLN A 147 -15.99 -12.37 16.77
N ASN A 148 -17.09 -13.00 16.36
CA ASN A 148 -18.22 -13.29 17.27
C ASN A 148 -17.80 -14.17 18.44
N SER A 149 -16.93 -15.16 18.19
CA SER A 149 -16.37 -16.03 19.23
C SER A 149 -15.46 -15.25 20.18
N LEU A 150 -14.59 -14.40 19.64
CA LEU A 150 -13.73 -13.50 20.43
C LEU A 150 -14.55 -12.49 21.23
N ALA A 151 -15.66 -11.98 20.69
CA ALA A 151 -16.55 -11.04 21.35
C ALA A 151 -17.31 -11.67 22.53
N ALA A 152 -17.81 -12.89 22.35
CA ALA A 152 -18.39 -13.66 23.44
C ALA A 152 -17.36 -13.90 24.56
N TYR A 153 -16.10 -14.16 24.18
CA TYR A 153 -15.00 -14.34 25.12
C TYR A 153 -14.64 -13.05 25.86
N ALA A 154 -14.52 -11.93 25.14
CA ALA A 154 -14.27 -10.61 25.71
C ALA A 154 -15.37 -10.21 26.70
N LYS A 155 -16.64 -10.48 26.37
CA LYS A 155 -17.77 -10.20 27.26
C LYS A 155 -17.65 -10.97 28.57
N LYS A 156 -17.18 -12.22 28.52
CA LYS A 156 -16.95 -13.03 29.73
C LYS A 156 -15.78 -12.51 30.57
N LEU A 157 -14.68 -12.09 29.93
CA LEU A 157 -13.47 -11.64 30.63
C LEU A 157 -13.55 -10.21 31.18
N TYR A 158 -14.16 -9.30 30.41
CA TYR A 158 -14.10 -7.85 30.64
C TYR A 158 -15.48 -7.20 30.79
N GLY A 159 -16.56 -7.98 30.73
CA GLY A 159 -17.94 -7.44 30.78
C GLY A 159 -18.37 -6.70 29.51
N THR A 160 -17.52 -6.63 28.49
CA THR A 160 -17.77 -5.90 27.24
C THR A 160 -17.46 -6.78 26.01
N GLY A 161 -18.30 -6.71 24.99
CA GLY A 161 -18.09 -7.44 23.73
C GLY A 161 -18.62 -6.60 22.57
N TYR A 162 -17.72 -5.94 21.85
CA TYR A 162 -18.08 -5.10 20.72
C TYR A 162 -17.80 -5.82 19.40
N ALA A 163 -18.52 -5.48 18.33
CA ALA A 163 -18.19 -5.95 16.99
C ALA A 163 -16.98 -5.16 16.45
N ASN A 164 -16.15 -5.81 15.63
CA ASN A 164 -15.06 -5.11 14.97
C ASN A 164 -15.62 -4.16 13.91
N SER A 165 -15.35 -2.86 14.02
CA SER A 165 -15.68 -1.87 12.99
C SER A 165 -14.50 -1.51 12.09
N SER A 166 -13.32 -2.13 12.31
CA SER A 166 -12.16 -1.97 11.45
C SER A 166 -12.50 -2.43 10.03
N TYR A 167 -11.99 -1.69 9.05
CA TYR A 167 -12.08 -2.06 7.63
C TYR A 167 -11.21 -3.28 7.29
N LYS A 168 -10.31 -3.69 8.19
CA LYS A 168 -9.44 -4.84 7.99
C LYS A 168 -10.26 -6.12 8.02
N ASN A 169 -9.83 -7.12 7.26
CA ASN A 169 -10.36 -8.48 7.31
C ASN A 169 -9.27 -9.49 7.68
N GLY A 170 -9.66 -10.75 7.84
CA GLY A 170 -8.77 -11.87 8.15
C GLY A 170 -7.94 -11.70 9.41
N ILE A 171 -6.70 -12.22 9.38
CA ILE A 171 -5.79 -12.26 10.54
C ILE A 171 -5.51 -10.86 11.13
N PRO A 172 -5.28 -9.79 10.33
CA PRO A 172 -5.14 -8.44 10.87
C PRO A 172 -6.35 -7.99 11.70
N ALA A 173 -7.57 -8.23 11.21
CA ALA A 173 -8.80 -7.85 11.92
C ALA A 173 -8.95 -8.61 13.25
N LEU A 174 -8.60 -9.90 13.27
CA LEU A 174 -8.61 -10.71 14.48
C LEU A 174 -7.54 -10.25 15.49
N THR A 175 -6.38 -9.81 14.99
CA THR A 175 -5.29 -9.29 15.81
C THR A 175 -5.64 -7.94 16.44
N ASP A 176 -6.26 -7.03 15.69
CA ASP A 176 -6.80 -5.78 16.21
C ASP A 176 -7.82 -6.04 17.32
N TYR A 177 -8.70 -7.02 17.12
CA TYR A 177 -9.70 -7.42 18.12
C TYR A 177 -9.04 -7.90 19.41
N VAL A 178 -8.08 -8.81 19.29
CA VAL A 178 -7.36 -9.33 20.44
C VAL A 178 -6.56 -8.22 21.10
N THR A 179 -6.04 -7.25 20.36
CA THR A 179 -5.31 -6.09 20.90
C THR A 179 -6.21 -5.20 21.76
N CYS A 180 -7.43 -4.89 21.28
CA CYS A 180 -8.35 -4.00 21.99
C CYS A 180 -9.81 -4.46 21.80
N PRO A 181 -10.31 -5.43 22.60
CA PRO A 181 -11.64 -6.01 22.38
C PRO A 181 -12.78 -4.99 22.52
N ALA A 182 -12.59 -3.98 23.37
CA ALA A 182 -13.57 -2.92 23.59
C ALA A 182 -13.61 -1.87 22.45
N CYS A 183 -12.57 -1.80 21.64
CA CYS A 183 -12.42 -0.83 20.56
C CYS A 183 -11.37 -1.31 19.55
N PRO A 184 -11.63 -2.38 18.76
CA PRO A 184 -10.61 -3.03 17.92
C PRO A 184 -9.89 -2.07 16.98
N GLN A 185 -10.63 -1.13 16.38
CA GLN A 185 -10.12 -0.10 15.49
C GLN A 185 -9.07 0.82 16.15
N ALA A 186 -9.03 0.91 17.49
CA ALA A 186 -7.98 1.65 18.19
C ALA A 186 -6.57 1.07 17.91
N ALA A 187 -6.45 -0.20 17.51
CA ALA A 187 -5.18 -0.81 17.14
C ALA A 187 -4.45 -0.04 16.02
N ASP A 188 -5.18 0.66 15.14
CA ASP A 188 -4.58 1.52 14.10
C ASP A 188 -3.79 2.71 14.68
N LEU A 189 -4.02 3.06 15.95
CA LEU A 189 -3.30 4.12 16.65
C LEU A 189 -2.06 3.62 17.41
N GLN A 190 -1.64 2.37 17.23
CA GLN A 190 -0.39 1.87 17.79
C GLN A 190 0.83 2.68 17.36
N ASN A 191 0.89 3.13 16.10
CA ASN A 191 1.97 4.00 15.63
C ASN A 191 1.96 5.37 16.34
N LEU A 192 0.77 5.92 16.59
CA LEU A 192 0.58 7.19 17.29
C LEU A 192 1.05 7.11 18.75
N LEU A 193 0.62 6.06 19.47
CA LEU A 193 0.84 5.93 20.91
C LEU A 193 2.15 5.20 21.25
N GLY A 194 2.73 4.45 20.30
CA GLY A 194 3.96 3.69 20.47
C GLY A 194 3.91 2.75 21.68
N LYS A 195 4.99 2.74 22.48
CA LYS A 195 5.10 1.93 23.70
C LYS A 195 4.03 2.25 24.77
N LYS A 196 3.38 3.41 24.66
CA LYS A 196 2.33 3.85 25.60
C LYS A 196 0.95 3.29 25.23
N PHE A 197 0.80 2.64 24.08
CA PHE A 197 -0.50 2.12 23.61
C PHE A 197 -1.24 1.34 24.70
N ASN A 198 -0.62 0.31 25.29
CA ASN A 198 -1.25 -0.52 26.33
C ASN A 198 -1.48 0.21 27.66
N GLN A 199 -0.83 1.36 27.89
CA GLN A 199 -1.04 2.20 29.07
C GLN A 199 -2.27 3.10 28.90
N VAL A 200 -2.51 3.56 27.67
CA VAL A 200 -3.63 4.44 27.31
C VAL A 200 -4.89 3.65 27.02
N VAL A 201 -4.76 2.62 26.19
CA VAL A 201 -5.85 1.74 25.76
C VAL A 201 -5.85 0.53 26.69
N ASN A 202 -6.46 0.71 27.87
CA ASN A 202 -6.64 -0.40 28.79
C ASN A 202 -7.70 -1.36 28.23
N ARG A 203 -7.37 -2.65 28.19
CA ARG A 203 -8.22 -3.73 27.68
C ARG A 203 -9.50 -3.92 28.51
N SER A 204 -9.46 -3.53 29.79
CA SER A 204 -10.63 -3.52 30.67
C SER A 204 -11.40 -2.19 30.66
N SER A 205 -10.94 -1.18 29.90
CA SER A 205 -11.64 0.09 29.80
C SER A 205 -13.00 -0.10 29.15
N SER A 206 -14.02 0.50 29.74
CA SER A 206 -15.37 0.56 29.18
C SER A 206 -15.47 1.53 28.00
N ASN A 207 -14.52 2.46 27.85
CA ASN A 207 -14.53 3.46 26.78
C ASN A 207 -13.11 3.87 26.31
N PRO A 208 -12.38 2.97 25.61
CA PRO A 208 -11.03 3.27 25.12
C PRO A 208 -10.92 4.51 24.23
N TYR A 209 -11.97 4.83 23.49
CA TYR A 209 -12.05 6.05 22.68
C TYR A 209 -11.87 7.31 23.53
N GLN A 210 -12.53 7.38 24.69
CA GLN A 210 -12.42 8.53 25.59
C GLN A 210 -11.02 8.59 26.23
N ASP A 211 -10.44 7.44 26.57
CA ASP A 211 -9.08 7.37 27.12
C ASP A 211 -8.06 7.93 26.13
N ILE A 212 -8.18 7.57 24.84
CA ILE A 212 -7.34 8.12 23.79
C ILE A 212 -7.57 9.62 23.64
N CYS A 213 -8.83 10.09 23.61
CA CYS A 213 -9.14 11.52 23.51
C CYS A 213 -8.50 12.32 24.65
N ASN A 214 -8.58 11.80 25.88
CA ASN A 214 -8.01 12.42 27.07
C ASN A 214 -6.48 12.47 26.98
N TYR A 215 -5.86 11.38 26.52
CA TYR A 215 -4.41 11.27 26.38
C TYR A 215 -3.83 12.25 25.37
N ILE A 216 -4.47 12.41 24.20
CA ILE A 216 -4.03 13.38 23.19
C ILE A 216 -4.62 14.78 23.39
N HIS A 217 -5.32 15.01 24.50
CA HIS A 217 -5.90 16.29 24.91
C HIS A 217 -6.87 16.92 23.90
N ILE A 218 -7.75 16.12 23.30
CA ILE A 218 -8.79 16.62 22.39
C ILE A 218 -10.18 16.60 23.02
N LYS A 219 -11.00 17.57 22.62
CA LYS A 219 -12.45 17.58 22.88
C LYS A 219 -13.18 17.22 21.58
N PRO A 220 -13.57 15.96 21.37
CA PRO A 220 -14.21 15.54 20.13
C PRO A 220 -15.62 16.15 19.98
N PHE A 221 -16.05 16.40 18.74
CA PHE A 221 -17.42 16.81 18.43
C PHE A 221 -18.35 15.58 18.29
N LYS A 222 -19.68 15.80 18.34
CA LYS A 222 -20.70 14.74 18.40
C LYS A 222 -20.55 13.64 17.33
N ARG A 223 -20.21 14.00 16.09
CA ARG A 223 -20.03 13.06 14.96
C ARG A 223 -18.66 12.36 14.94
N MET A 224 -17.68 12.83 15.71
CA MET A 224 -16.30 12.30 15.69
C MET A 224 -16.24 10.81 15.96
N ARG A 225 -17.04 10.30 16.92
CA ARG A 225 -17.03 8.88 17.24
C ARG A 225 -17.34 8.00 16.02
N ARG A 226 -18.36 8.38 15.24
CA ARG A 226 -18.75 7.68 14.02
C ARG A 226 -17.67 7.73 12.94
N ILE A 227 -16.91 8.83 12.87
CA ILE A 227 -15.78 8.97 11.95
C ILE A 227 -14.65 8.05 12.41
N PHE A 228 -14.28 8.12 13.69
CA PHE A 228 -13.26 7.29 14.32
C PHE A 228 -13.52 5.79 14.13
N ASP A 229 -14.77 5.34 14.24
CA ASP A 229 -15.13 3.92 14.06
C ASP A 229 -14.76 3.40 12.65
N LYS A 230 -14.69 4.28 11.65
CA LYS A 230 -14.28 3.96 10.26
C LYS A 230 -12.84 4.36 9.93
N ASN A 231 -12.35 5.43 10.53
CA ASN A 231 -11.04 6.01 10.31
C ASN A 231 -10.43 6.46 11.65
N PRO A 232 -9.74 5.57 12.39
CA PRO A 232 -9.17 5.89 13.69
C PRO A 232 -8.17 7.06 13.64
N LEU A 233 -7.44 7.21 12.52
CA LEU A 233 -6.51 8.32 12.29
C LEU A 233 -7.20 9.69 12.22
N ALA A 234 -8.51 9.75 11.99
CA ALA A 234 -9.26 11.01 12.06
C ALA A 234 -9.11 11.69 13.43
N LEU A 235 -8.92 10.92 14.50
CA LEU A 235 -8.80 11.46 15.83
C LEU A 235 -7.55 12.35 16.02
N PRO A 236 -6.32 11.88 15.76
CA PRO A 236 -5.16 12.75 15.80
C PRO A 236 -5.17 13.79 14.67
N VAL A 237 -5.69 13.47 13.48
CA VAL A 237 -5.79 14.44 12.37
C VAL A 237 -6.69 15.63 12.73
N TYR A 238 -7.76 15.41 13.51
CA TYR A 238 -8.58 16.51 14.01
C TYR A 238 -7.79 17.52 14.84
N SER A 239 -6.88 17.04 15.70
CA SER A 239 -5.98 17.91 16.46
C SER A 239 -5.01 18.67 15.55
N VAL A 240 -4.58 18.06 14.45
CA VAL A 240 -3.75 18.72 13.43
C VAL A 240 -4.54 19.84 12.73
N LEU A 241 -5.76 19.57 12.28
CA LEU A 241 -6.61 20.58 11.63
C LEU A 241 -6.87 21.77 12.55
N LYS A 242 -7.07 21.52 13.86
CA LYS A 242 -7.16 22.58 14.87
C LYS A 242 -5.87 23.40 14.97
N THR A 243 -4.71 22.75 14.92
CA THR A 243 -3.39 23.41 14.96
C THR A 243 -3.18 24.26 13.70
N TRP A 244 -3.69 23.83 12.56
CA TRP A 244 -3.71 24.60 11.31
C TRP A 244 -4.72 25.75 11.30
N GLY A 245 -5.48 25.92 12.39
CA GLY A 245 -6.37 27.06 12.59
C GLY A 245 -7.81 26.83 12.13
N PHE A 246 -8.16 25.66 11.59
CA PHE A 246 -9.56 25.36 11.22
C PHE A 246 -10.45 25.27 12.46
N LYS A 247 -11.58 25.97 12.43
CA LYS A 247 -12.53 26.02 13.55
C LYS A 247 -13.82 25.29 13.23
N ASP A 248 -14.31 25.37 11.99
CA ASP A 248 -15.58 24.77 11.59
C ASP A 248 -15.48 23.25 11.46
N VAL A 249 -16.25 22.57 12.32
CA VAL A 249 -16.35 21.11 12.37
C VAL A 249 -16.93 20.52 11.09
N ASN A 250 -17.85 21.20 10.41
CA ASN A 250 -18.44 20.70 9.17
C ASN A 250 -17.42 20.70 8.02
N ILE A 251 -16.53 21.69 8.00
CA ILE A 251 -15.44 21.78 7.05
C ILE A 251 -14.40 20.70 7.34
N MET A 252 -13.95 20.57 8.59
CA MET A 252 -13.00 19.53 9.00
C MET A 252 -13.53 18.13 8.73
N THR A 253 -14.83 17.87 8.92
CA THR A 253 -15.44 16.55 8.71
C THR A 253 -15.17 16.00 7.31
N ARG A 254 -15.13 16.86 6.27
CA ARG A 254 -14.86 16.44 4.89
C ARG A 254 -13.48 15.81 4.72
N PHE A 255 -12.49 16.36 5.41
CA PHE A 255 -11.12 15.85 5.42
C PHE A 255 -11.01 14.58 6.27
N LEU A 256 -11.63 14.59 7.46
CA LEU A 256 -11.56 13.50 8.43
C LEU A 256 -12.22 12.20 7.95
N GLU A 257 -13.24 12.31 7.09
CA GLU A 257 -13.89 11.15 6.47
C GLU A 257 -13.10 10.58 5.29
N ASP A 258 -12.12 11.32 4.75
CA ASP A 258 -11.22 10.85 3.70
C ASP A 258 -10.05 10.04 4.31
N ARG A 259 -10.27 8.73 4.38
CA ARG A 259 -9.32 7.80 4.99
C ARG A 259 -8.01 7.71 4.20
N ASP A 260 -8.06 7.72 2.88
CA ASP A 260 -6.86 7.56 2.04
C ASP A 260 -5.93 8.75 2.20
N LEU A 261 -6.50 9.95 2.27
CA LEU A 261 -5.74 11.17 2.55
C LEU A 261 -5.13 11.14 3.96
N CYS A 262 -5.91 10.75 4.98
CA CYS A 262 -5.40 10.56 6.35
C CYS A 262 -4.24 9.56 6.41
N GLN A 263 -4.37 8.42 5.71
CA GLN A 263 -3.33 7.39 5.68
C GLN A 263 -2.09 7.86 4.91
N THR A 264 -2.25 8.58 3.81
CA THR A 264 -1.11 9.04 2.99
C THR A 264 -0.23 10.03 3.75
N TYR A 265 -0.84 11.02 4.43
CA TYR A 265 -0.09 12.12 5.04
C TYR A 265 0.22 11.92 6.52
N PHE A 266 -0.52 11.05 7.23
CA PHE A 266 -0.43 10.95 8.69
C PHE A 266 -0.21 9.54 9.22
N LYS A 267 0.17 8.57 8.37
CA LYS A 267 0.47 7.19 8.81
C LYS A 267 1.55 7.11 9.90
N TYR A 268 2.52 8.04 9.88
CA TYR A 268 3.63 8.09 10.83
C TYR A 268 3.52 9.21 11.86
N ILE A 269 2.29 9.67 12.12
CA ILE A 269 2.04 10.60 13.21
C ILE A 269 2.31 9.93 14.56
N LYS A 270 2.98 10.63 15.47
CA LYS A 270 3.34 10.22 16.83
C LYS A 270 2.91 11.33 17.80
N TYR A 271 2.55 10.96 19.02
CA TYR A 271 2.27 11.94 20.08
C TYR A 271 3.49 12.11 20.99
N ASP A 272 4.09 13.30 21.00
CA ASP A 272 5.14 13.66 21.95
C ASP A 272 4.50 14.09 23.26
N THR A 273 4.63 13.23 24.27
CA THR A 273 4.09 13.44 25.62
C THR A 273 4.78 14.57 26.38
N ASN A 274 6.07 14.80 26.15
CA ASN A 274 6.82 15.86 26.83
C ASN A 274 6.41 17.23 26.28
N LYS A 275 6.27 17.34 24.96
CA LYS A 275 5.84 18.57 24.29
C LYS A 275 4.32 18.73 24.21
N LYS A 276 3.57 17.70 24.61
CA LYS A 276 2.09 17.61 24.52
C LYS A 276 1.56 17.97 23.13
N ARG A 277 2.26 17.52 22.08
CA ARG A 277 1.91 17.83 20.68
C ARG A 277 2.09 16.63 19.77
N LEU A 278 1.43 16.66 18.63
CA LEU A 278 1.65 15.70 17.56
C LEU A 278 2.92 16.03 16.79
N GLU A 279 3.66 15.00 16.39
CA GLU A 279 4.81 15.08 15.51
C GLU A 279 4.62 14.09 14.36
N ILE A 280 4.94 14.47 13.14
CA ILE A 280 4.93 13.55 12.00
C ILE A 280 6.39 13.17 11.76
N LYS A 281 6.75 11.92 12.08
CA LYS A 281 8.11 11.41 11.89
C LYS A 281 8.12 10.53 10.64
N ASP A 282 8.52 11.09 9.51
CA ASP A 282 8.77 10.27 8.34
C ASP A 282 10.13 9.60 8.46
N ASP A 283 10.16 8.41 9.05
CA ASP A 283 11.37 7.59 9.17
C ASP A 283 11.83 7.04 7.78
N ASN A 284 11.01 7.16 6.73
CA ASN A 284 11.34 6.75 5.36
C ASN A 284 11.96 7.87 4.50
N HIS A 285 12.07 9.09 5.02
CA HIS A 285 12.93 10.10 4.42
C HIS A 285 14.39 9.76 4.77
N CYS A 286 14.92 8.74 4.10
CA CYS A 286 16.32 8.68 3.72
C CYS A 286 16.56 9.90 2.82
N SER A 287 16.79 11.06 3.44
CA SER A 287 17.28 12.27 2.76
C SER A 287 18.75 12.12 2.35
N ASP A 288 19.15 10.91 1.94
CA ASP A 288 20.40 10.70 1.20
C ASP A 288 20.24 11.19 -0.25
N LEU A 289 19.00 11.41 -0.72
CA LEU A 289 18.71 12.22 -1.90
C LEU A 289 18.51 13.70 -1.49
N PHE A 290 19.65 14.32 -1.17
CA PHE A 290 19.90 15.77 -1.07
C PHE A 290 19.13 16.60 -2.09
N TYR A 291 18.28 17.58 -1.73
CA TYR A 291 18.13 18.82 -2.55
C TYR A 291 17.83 20.11 -1.77
N PHE A 292 17.42 20.04 -0.49
CA PHE A 292 17.46 21.21 0.38
C PHE A 292 17.88 20.80 1.81
N LEU A 293 19.06 21.25 2.23
CA LEU A 293 19.52 21.19 3.63
C LEU A 293 18.76 22.22 4.49
N ASN A 294 17.44 22.26 4.37
CA ASN A 294 16.60 23.09 5.21
C ASN A 294 15.57 22.17 5.87
N ASP A 295 15.67 22.03 7.19
CA ASP A 295 14.81 21.19 8.03
C ASP A 295 13.31 21.53 7.94
N TYR A 296 12.95 22.63 7.27
CA TYR A 296 11.57 23.14 7.16
C TYR A 296 10.62 22.19 6.41
N ALA A 297 11.05 21.50 5.35
CA ALA A 297 10.18 20.58 4.61
C ALA A 297 9.98 19.23 5.31
N LYS A 298 10.76 18.95 6.37
CA LYS A 298 10.56 17.77 7.23
C LYS A 298 9.38 17.97 8.20
N ASP A 299 8.92 19.20 8.39
CA ASP A 299 7.79 19.54 9.26
C ASP A 299 6.56 19.93 8.43
N LEU A 300 5.81 18.91 7.97
CA LEU A 300 4.53 19.09 7.29
C LEU A 300 3.55 19.93 8.14
N LEU A 301 3.58 19.79 9.47
CA LEU A 301 2.72 20.55 10.37
C LEU A 301 3.04 22.04 10.29
N GLY A 302 4.32 22.41 10.44
CA GLY A 302 4.77 23.79 10.35
C GLY A 302 4.51 24.42 8.98
N THR A 303 4.80 23.66 7.92
CA THR A 303 4.59 24.09 6.52
C THR A 303 3.12 24.45 6.26
N VAL A 304 2.19 23.56 6.59
CA VAL A 304 0.77 23.80 6.37
C VAL A 304 0.23 24.86 7.33
N THR A 305 0.68 24.91 8.58
CA THR A 305 0.27 25.96 9.54
C THR A 305 0.58 27.35 9.01
N ARG A 306 1.77 27.54 8.43
CA ARG A 306 2.16 28.82 7.84
C ARG A 306 1.28 29.17 6.65
N TRP A 307 1.09 28.22 5.73
CA TRP A 307 0.23 28.44 4.58
C TRP A 307 -1.21 28.75 4.97
N THR A 308 -1.82 28.01 5.91
CA THR A 308 -3.19 28.28 6.35
C THR A 308 -3.31 29.64 7.04
N THR A 309 -2.30 30.04 7.82
CA THR A 309 -2.24 31.37 8.45
C THR A 309 -2.27 32.49 7.40
N GLU A 310 -1.48 32.37 6.34
CA GLU A 310 -1.45 33.33 5.22
C GLU A 310 -2.75 33.27 4.41
N SER A 311 -3.27 32.07 4.16
CA SER A 311 -4.46 31.82 3.36
C SER A 311 -5.73 32.38 4.01
N PHE A 312 -5.90 32.22 5.34
CA PHE A 312 -7.05 32.76 6.07
C PHE A 312 -7.11 34.29 6.08
N GLN A 313 -6.03 35.00 5.73
CA GLN A 313 -6.07 36.46 5.56
C GLN A 313 -6.76 36.89 4.25
N VAL A 314 -6.88 35.98 3.29
CA VAL A 314 -7.35 36.31 1.93
C VAL A 314 -8.56 35.50 1.47
N GLN A 315 -8.89 34.40 2.14
CA GLN A 315 -10.03 33.54 1.81
C GLN A 315 -10.60 32.81 3.04
N ASP A 316 -11.83 32.33 2.92
CA ASP A 316 -12.55 31.64 4.00
C ASP A 316 -12.06 30.21 4.26
N GLU A 317 -12.41 29.64 5.43
CA GLU A 317 -12.01 28.29 5.83
C GLU A 317 -12.43 27.19 4.84
N LYS A 318 -13.58 27.35 4.18
CA LYS A 318 -14.13 26.33 3.27
C LYS A 318 -13.33 26.30 1.98
N THR A 319 -12.99 27.47 1.44
CA THR A 319 -12.14 27.63 0.27
C THR A 319 -10.71 27.15 0.56
N THR A 320 -10.13 27.53 1.70
CA THR A 320 -8.80 27.05 2.13
C THR A 320 -8.78 25.51 2.27
N MET A 321 -9.78 24.91 2.91
CA MET A 321 -9.85 23.44 3.03
C MET A 321 -9.95 22.75 1.66
N ALA A 322 -10.73 23.31 0.72
CA ALA A 322 -10.88 22.73 -0.61
C ALA A 322 -9.55 22.71 -1.38
N HIS A 323 -8.79 23.80 -1.34
CA HIS A 323 -7.46 23.87 -1.95
C HIS A 323 -6.45 22.96 -1.27
N LEU A 324 -6.48 22.86 0.06
CA LEU A 324 -5.63 21.92 0.80
C LEU A 324 -5.89 20.46 0.39
N ILE A 325 -7.16 20.07 0.33
CA ILE A 325 -7.55 18.71 -0.11
C ILE A 325 -7.11 18.47 -1.55
N LYS A 326 -7.30 19.45 -2.45
CA LYS A 326 -6.85 19.33 -3.84
C LYS A 326 -5.33 19.11 -3.91
N ALA A 327 -4.57 19.99 -3.28
CA ALA A 327 -3.10 19.93 -3.28
C ALA A 327 -2.58 18.61 -2.67
N MET A 328 -3.24 18.10 -1.63
CA MET A 328 -2.88 16.80 -1.05
C MET A 328 -3.27 15.60 -1.92
N ARG A 329 -4.32 15.72 -2.74
CA ARG A 329 -4.72 14.66 -3.68
C ARG A 329 -3.87 14.63 -4.95
N ASP A 330 -3.33 15.77 -5.34
CA ASP A 330 -2.42 15.90 -6.49
C ASP A 330 -1.13 15.07 -6.29
N GLY A 331 -0.71 14.86 -5.04
CA GLY A 331 0.34 13.90 -4.69
C GLY A 331 1.26 14.40 -3.59
N TYR A 332 1.71 13.48 -2.74
CA TYR A 332 2.59 13.78 -1.60
C TYR A 332 3.89 14.48 -2.03
N HIS A 333 4.56 13.96 -3.06
CA HIS A 333 5.83 14.51 -3.53
C HIS A 333 5.68 15.93 -4.09
N ASN A 334 4.76 16.14 -5.03
CA ASN A 334 4.51 17.46 -5.61
C ASN A 334 4.16 18.50 -4.54
N PHE A 335 3.34 18.13 -3.56
CA PHE A 335 2.96 19.00 -2.45
C PHE A 335 4.18 19.45 -1.63
N VAL A 336 5.01 18.49 -1.20
CA VAL A 336 6.18 18.76 -0.35
C VAL A 336 7.24 19.55 -1.13
N ASP A 337 7.50 19.17 -2.38
CA ASP A 337 8.49 19.82 -3.25
C ASP A 337 8.10 21.28 -3.53
N ALA A 338 6.85 21.54 -3.89
CA ALA A 338 6.36 22.90 -4.11
C ALA A 338 6.43 23.77 -2.85
N ALA A 339 6.04 23.21 -1.70
CA ALA A 339 6.15 23.91 -0.42
C ALA A 339 7.61 24.26 -0.09
N GLN A 340 8.53 23.33 -0.34
CA GLN A 340 9.94 23.53 -0.13
C GLN A 340 10.53 24.59 -1.05
N MET A 341 10.17 24.60 -2.34
CA MET A 341 10.57 25.63 -3.29
C MET A 341 10.08 27.02 -2.86
N TYR A 342 8.80 27.10 -2.47
CA TYR A 342 8.21 28.36 -2.02
C TYR A 342 8.86 28.89 -0.74
N TYR A 343 9.03 28.08 0.30
CA TYR A 343 9.58 28.57 1.56
C TYR A 343 11.09 28.78 1.55
N SER A 344 11.83 28.05 0.71
CA SER A 344 13.29 28.24 0.59
C SER A 344 13.66 29.43 -0.28
N ARG A 345 12.88 29.73 -1.33
CA ARG A 345 13.25 30.69 -2.38
C ARG A 345 12.14 31.66 -2.76
N GLY A 346 11.06 31.69 -1.99
CA GLY A 346 9.87 32.49 -2.28
C GLY A 346 10.15 33.97 -2.48
N ALA A 347 11.20 34.52 -1.86
CA ALA A 347 11.62 35.91 -2.06
C ALA A 347 11.82 36.27 -3.54
N ALA A 348 12.39 35.36 -4.33
CA ALA A 348 12.70 35.57 -5.76
C ALA A 348 11.48 35.40 -6.69
N LEU A 349 10.34 34.95 -6.17
CA LEU A 349 9.16 34.70 -6.99
C LEU A 349 8.41 35.98 -7.35
N PRO A 350 7.80 36.04 -8.54
CA PRO A 350 6.84 37.09 -8.89
C PRO A 350 5.71 37.19 -7.88
N GLU A 351 5.29 38.42 -7.56
CA GLU A 351 4.23 38.66 -6.58
C GLU A 351 2.88 38.03 -6.98
N THR A 352 2.62 37.96 -8.28
CA THR A 352 1.45 37.26 -8.83
C THR A 352 1.44 35.78 -8.47
N LEU A 353 2.59 35.10 -8.54
CA LEU A 353 2.72 33.69 -8.19
C LEU A 353 2.65 33.48 -6.68
N LYS A 354 3.23 34.38 -5.86
CA LYS A 354 3.08 34.32 -4.40
C LYS A 354 1.61 34.38 -3.97
N LYS A 355 0.84 35.31 -4.56
CA LYS A 355 -0.61 35.42 -4.30
C LYS A 355 -1.37 34.15 -4.71
N ARG A 356 -0.97 33.52 -5.81
CA ARG A 356 -1.54 32.23 -6.23
C ARG A 356 -1.24 31.14 -5.23
N VAL A 357 0.00 30.98 -4.75
CA VAL A 357 0.37 29.98 -3.74
C VAL A 357 -0.50 30.12 -2.47
N VAL A 358 -0.68 31.34 -1.97
CA VAL A 358 -1.49 31.61 -0.76
C VAL A 358 -2.97 31.23 -0.97
N LYS A 359 -3.50 31.40 -2.18
CA LYS A 359 -4.90 31.06 -2.51
C LYS A 359 -5.09 29.58 -2.83
N GLU A 360 -4.27 29.06 -3.73
CA GLU A 360 -4.45 27.76 -4.40
C GLU A 360 -3.75 26.61 -3.67
N CYS A 361 -2.91 26.89 -2.66
CA CYS A 361 -2.06 25.89 -1.99
C CYS A 361 -0.96 25.34 -2.92
N PHE A 362 -0.29 24.27 -2.51
CA PHE A 362 0.81 23.63 -3.23
C PHE A 362 0.29 22.54 -4.20
N THR A 363 -0.62 22.90 -5.10
CA THR A 363 -1.16 21.98 -6.13
C THR A 363 -0.12 21.66 -7.20
N THR A 364 -0.40 20.68 -8.07
CA THR A 364 0.48 20.38 -9.22
C THR A 364 0.64 21.61 -10.13
N GLU A 365 -0.43 22.39 -10.36
CA GLU A 365 -0.31 23.58 -11.21
C GLU A 365 0.56 24.68 -10.56
N ILE A 366 0.57 24.75 -9.23
CA ILE A 366 1.45 25.66 -8.49
C ILE A 366 2.88 25.13 -8.47
N HIS A 367 3.07 23.83 -8.29
CA HIS A 367 4.36 23.17 -8.43
C HIS A 367 5.00 23.51 -9.79
N ASP A 368 4.29 23.27 -10.89
CA ASP A 368 4.82 23.51 -12.24
C ASP A 368 5.13 24.99 -12.48
N ALA A 369 4.24 25.89 -12.02
CA ALA A 369 4.50 27.33 -12.09
C ALA A 369 5.71 27.76 -11.25
N LEU A 370 5.97 27.12 -10.11
CA LEU A 370 7.17 27.36 -9.29
C LEU A 370 8.42 26.85 -10.00
N VAL A 371 8.35 25.71 -10.69
CA VAL A 371 9.47 25.17 -11.50
C VAL A 371 9.82 26.13 -12.64
N ASP A 372 8.81 26.63 -13.35
CA ASP A 372 9.00 27.58 -14.45
C ASP A 372 9.51 28.94 -13.97
N ALA A 373 8.98 29.46 -12.86
CA ALA A 373 9.36 30.75 -12.30
C ALA A 373 10.73 30.74 -11.60
N LEU A 374 11.21 29.54 -11.25
CA LEU A 374 12.52 29.35 -10.66
C LEU A 374 13.38 28.49 -11.60
N PRO A 375 13.75 28.99 -12.81
CA PRO A 375 14.62 28.25 -13.72
C PRO A 375 16.00 27.95 -13.10
N ASN A 376 16.30 28.56 -11.93
CA ASN A 376 17.51 28.45 -11.15
C ASN A 376 17.33 27.79 -9.75
N THR A 377 16.17 27.19 -9.41
CA THR A 377 16.02 26.40 -8.15
C THR A 377 16.99 25.23 -8.08
N TYR A 378 17.37 24.68 -9.21
CA TYR A 378 18.37 23.61 -9.32
C TYR A 378 19.82 24.08 -9.18
N ARG A 379 20.06 25.36 -8.87
CA ARG A 379 21.41 25.86 -8.51
C ARG A 379 21.74 25.48 -7.07
N GLY A 380 22.02 24.21 -6.86
CA GLY A 380 23.04 23.75 -5.94
C GLY A 380 24.27 23.44 -6.79
N HIS A 381 25.25 24.36 -6.75
CA HIS A 381 26.53 24.36 -7.46
C HIS A 381 26.56 25.15 -8.79
N LYS A 382 27.55 26.03 -8.87
CA LYS A 382 28.05 26.67 -10.10
C LYS A 382 28.54 25.54 -11.03
N ASN A 383 27.64 24.89 -11.76
CA ASN A 383 28.01 23.72 -12.56
C ASN A 383 28.43 24.17 -13.96
N SER A 384 29.75 24.23 -14.16
CA SER A 384 30.34 24.07 -15.49
C SER A 384 29.72 22.86 -16.17
N ASN A 385 29.51 22.94 -17.48
CA ASN A 385 29.11 21.76 -18.25
C ASN A 385 30.20 20.67 -18.12
N GLU A 386 29.87 19.54 -17.51
CA GLU A 386 30.80 18.42 -17.35
C GLU A 386 30.43 17.29 -18.31
N LYS A 387 31.44 16.75 -19.00
CA LYS A 387 31.28 15.56 -19.83
C LYS A 387 30.99 14.36 -18.94
N ILE A 388 29.96 13.58 -19.29
CA ILE A 388 29.64 12.35 -18.56
C ILE A 388 30.63 11.28 -19.03
N PRO A 389 31.41 10.66 -18.12
CA PRO A 389 32.55 9.82 -18.51
C PRO A 389 32.12 8.38 -18.83
N TYR A 390 31.41 8.17 -19.93
CA TYR A 390 31.00 6.83 -20.39
C TYR A 390 32.21 5.97 -20.80
N LEU A 391 32.15 4.68 -20.47
CA LEU A 391 33.08 3.67 -20.95
C LEU A 391 32.63 3.15 -22.32
N GLU A 392 33.53 2.54 -23.08
CA GLU A 392 33.18 1.86 -24.34
C GLU A 392 32.10 0.79 -24.14
N THR A 393 32.10 0.13 -22.98
CA THR A 393 31.07 -0.85 -22.59
C THR A 393 29.69 -0.22 -22.41
N ASP A 394 29.59 1.08 -22.13
CA ASP A 394 28.31 1.77 -21.93
C ASP A 394 27.65 2.11 -23.27
N LYS A 395 28.43 2.22 -24.36
CA LYS A 395 27.89 2.58 -25.69
C LYS A 395 26.86 1.57 -26.21
N ILE A 396 26.88 0.34 -25.71
CA ILE A 396 25.86 -0.68 -26.04
C ILE A 396 24.45 -0.25 -25.63
N LEU A 397 24.33 0.70 -24.69
CA LEU A 397 23.07 1.25 -24.22
C LEU A 397 22.41 2.15 -25.26
N GLU A 398 23.21 2.79 -26.12
CA GLU A 398 22.70 3.54 -27.27
C GLU A 398 22.21 2.58 -28.34
N ALA A 399 20.94 2.72 -28.72
CA ALA A 399 20.29 1.73 -29.55
C ALA A 399 19.05 2.23 -30.24
N THR A 400 18.78 1.68 -31.41
CA THR A 400 17.48 1.80 -32.07
C THR A 400 16.76 0.47 -32.00
N VAL A 401 15.59 0.44 -31.35
CA VAL A 401 14.75 -0.75 -31.22
C VAL A 401 13.43 -0.49 -31.92
N LYS A 402 12.97 -1.47 -32.71
CA LYS A 402 11.66 -1.42 -33.39
C LYS A 402 10.64 -2.30 -32.68
N ASP A 403 9.41 -1.80 -32.57
CA ASP A 403 8.26 -2.60 -32.16
C ASP A 403 7.64 -3.36 -33.34
N THR A 404 6.57 -4.11 -33.08
CA THR A 404 5.84 -4.90 -34.10
C THR A 404 5.12 -4.05 -35.13
N ASN A 405 4.91 -2.76 -34.86
CA ASN A 405 4.26 -1.80 -35.73
C ASN A 405 5.28 -0.90 -36.47
N TYR A 406 6.56 -1.29 -36.45
CA TYR A 406 7.67 -0.55 -37.05
C TYR A 406 7.90 0.85 -36.46
N ASN A 407 7.37 1.15 -35.27
CA ASN A 407 7.74 2.36 -34.56
C ASN A 407 9.19 2.28 -34.11
N ILE A 408 9.92 3.38 -34.27
CA ILE A 408 11.35 3.48 -34.00
C ILE A 408 11.57 4.13 -32.65
N TYR A 409 12.18 3.38 -31.73
CA TYR A 409 12.56 3.86 -30.41
C TYR A 409 14.07 4.03 -30.32
N ASN A 410 14.52 5.23 -29.99
CA ASN A 410 15.94 5.54 -29.83
C ASN A 410 16.28 5.67 -28.34
N PHE A 411 17.21 4.85 -27.88
CA PHE A 411 17.81 4.90 -26.56
C PHE A 411 19.10 5.71 -26.68
N ILE A 412 19.20 6.79 -25.92
CA ILE A 412 20.23 7.81 -26.08
C ILE A 412 20.89 8.08 -24.74
N LEU A 413 22.21 8.19 -24.76
CA LEU A 413 23.00 8.62 -23.61
C LEU A 413 23.25 10.14 -23.70
N PRO A 414 22.83 10.93 -22.70
CA PRO A 414 23.19 12.35 -22.65
C PRO A 414 24.70 12.49 -22.52
N LYS A 415 25.35 13.25 -23.40
CA LYS A 415 26.83 13.32 -23.49
C LYS A 415 27.46 14.10 -22.35
N ASP A 416 26.72 15.05 -21.82
CA ASP A 416 27.16 15.94 -20.77
C ASP A 416 26.01 16.30 -19.83
N THR A 417 26.37 16.98 -18.74
CA THR A 417 25.39 17.39 -17.72
C THR A 417 24.35 18.38 -18.24
N ASN A 418 24.59 19.08 -19.35
CA ASN A 418 23.61 19.97 -19.97
C ASN A 418 22.60 19.21 -20.81
N GLU A 419 23.03 18.26 -21.66
CA GLU A 419 22.11 17.37 -22.38
C GLU A 419 21.26 16.54 -21.40
N LEU A 420 21.84 16.11 -20.27
CA LEU A 420 21.09 15.43 -19.20
C LEU A 420 20.02 16.36 -18.60
N PHE A 421 20.35 17.65 -18.47
CA PHE A 421 19.42 18.65 -17.97
C PHE A 421 18.29 18.97 -18.94
N GLU A 422 18.60 19.09 -20.23
CA GLU A 422 17.60 19.23 -21.29
C GLU A 422 16.65 18.03 -21.35
N LEU A 423 17.17 16.82 -21.17
CA LEU A 423 16.34 15.61 -21.03
C LEU A 423 15.37 15.76 -19.85
N GLY A 424 15.85 16.18 -18.69
CA GLY A 424 15.03 16.42 -17.50
C GLY A 424 13.92 17.45 -17.74
N GLN A 425 14.26 18.58 -18.38
CA GLN A 425 13.28 19.61 -18.74
C GLN A 425 12.22 19.10 -19.71
N LYS A 426 12.61 18.42 -20.79
CA LYS A 426 11.67 17.88 -21.79
C LYS A 426 10.75 16.81 -21.21
N MET A 427 11.21 16.11 -20.17
CA MET A 427 10.44 15.08 -19.47
C MET A 427 9.67 15.63 -18.27
N HIS A 428 9.81 16.91 -17.93
CA HIS A 428 9.28 17.52 -16.71
C HIS A 428 9.59 16.66 -15.46
N ASN A 429 10.81 16.15 -15.38
CA ASN A 429 11.27 15.33 -14.26
C ASN A 429 12.60 15.84 -13.71
N CYS A 430 12.97 15.36 -12.53
CA CYS A 430 14.15 15.85 -11.82
C CYS A 430 15.45 15.20 -12.31
N VAL A 431 15.44 14.45 -13.42
CA VAL A 431 16.61 13.65 -13.81
C VAL A 431 17.83 14.53 -14.11
N GLY A 432 17.56 15.64 -14.79
CA GLY A 432 18.52 16.62 -15.24
C GLY A 432 19.27 17.38 -14.15
N SER A 433 18.67 17.47 -12.97
CA SER A 433 19.21 18.17 -11.82
C SER A 433 19.69 17.20 -10.74
N CYS A 434 19.00 16.07 -10.56
CA CYS A 434 19.30 15.14 -9.50
C CYS A 434 20.45 14.17 -9.83
N TYR A 435 20.57 13.76 -11.09
CA TYR A 435 21.49 12.68 -11.45
C TYR A 435 22.82 13.17 -12.01
N ARG A 436 23.06 14.48 -12.12
CA ARG A 436 24.34 15.03 -12.63
C ARG A 436 25.54 14.47 -11.87
N GLY A 437 25.54 14.61 -10.54
CA GLY A 437 26.64 14.14 -9.70
C GLY A 437 26.80 12.62 -9.74
N SER A 438 25.70 11.87 -9.80
CA SER A 438 25.74 10.41 -9.96
C SER A 438 26.25 9.96 -11.32
N ALA A 439 25.86 10.65 -12.40
CA ALA A 439 26.29 10.37 -13.76
C ALA A 439 27.78 10.68 -13.95
N VAL A 440 28.23 11.85 -13.48
CA VAL A 440 29.66 12.23 -13.50
C VAL A 440 30.49 11.27 -12.65
N ALA A 441 30.00 10.89 -11.46
CA ALA A 441 30.68 9.92 -10.59
C ALA A 441 30.52 8.45 -11.03
N ARG A 442 29.87 8.17 -12.17
CA ARG A 442 29.54 6.81 -12.67
C ARG A 442 28.87 5.90 -11.64
N ARG A 443 28.04 6.45 -10.75
CA ARG A 443 27.17 5.66 -9.87
C ARG A 443 25.95 5.15 -10.62
N ASP A 444 25.40 6.02 -11.45
CA ASP A 444 24.22 5.76 -12.26
C ASP A 444 24.49 6.16 -13.72
N ILE A 445 23.91 5.42 -14.66
CA ILE A 445 23.80 5.81 -16.07
C ILE A 445 22.35 6.14 -16.36
N ILE A 446 22.13 7.29 -16.99
CA ILE A 446 20.80 7.75 -17.38
C ILE A 446 20.62 7.54 -18.88
N VAL A 447 19.56 6.82 -19.26
CA VAL A 447 19.20 6.60 -20.67
C VAL A 447 17.89 7.31 -20.96
N GLY A 448 17.89 8.19 -21.95
CA GLY A 448 16.68 8.79 -22.51
C GLY A 448 16.09 7.90 -23.60
N VAL A 449 14.76 7.76 -23.65
CA VAL A 449 14.07 7.01 -24.70
C VAL A 449 13.22 7.95 -25.53
N GLN A 450 13.46 8.00 -26.84
CA GLN A 450 12.70 8.79 -27.79
C GLN A 450 11.83 7.92 -28.70
N LEU A 451 10.63 8.40 -28.98
CA LEU A 451 9.75 7.92 -30.05
C LEU A 451 9.43 9.12 -30.94
N ASN A 452 9.77 9.03 -32.23
CA ASN A 452 9.57 10.13 -33.20
C ASN A 452 10.10 11.48 -32.67
N GLU A 453 11.36 11.48 -32.22
CA GLU A 453 12.09 12.65 -31.67
C GLU A 453 11.55 13.24 -30.36
N LYS A 454 10.47 12.69 -29.80
CA LYS A 454 9.94 13.09 -28.49
C LYS A 454 10.40 12.11 -27.41
N PHE A 455 10.90 12.64 -26.29
CA PHE A 455 11.22 11.81 -25.14
C PHE A 455 9.95 11.26 -24.49
N ILE A 456 9.93 9.95 -24.26
CA ILE A 456 8.79 9.22 -23.68
C ILE A 456 9.12 8.55 -22.35
N SER A 457 10.41 8.29 -22.09
CA SER A 457 10.88 7.64 -20.88
C SER A 457 12.29 8.06 -20.53
N CYS A 458 12.59 8.00 -19.23
CA CYS A 458 13.93 8.08 -18.69
C CYS A 458 14.20 6.85 -17.81
N ILE A 459 15.36 6.22 -18.01
CA ILE A 459 15.76 4.99 -17.35
C ILE A 459 17.00 5.27 -16.50
N GLN A 460 16.96 4.88 -15.23
CA GLN A 460 18.12 4.88 -14.35
C GLN A 460 18.70 3.47 -14.26
N LEU A 461 19.96 3.32 -14.68
CA LEU A 461 20.75 2.12 -14.58
C LEU A 461 21.81 2.27 -13.48
N GLN A 462 21.82 1.40 -12.49
CA GLN A 462 22.88 1.37 -11.49
C GLN A 462 24.11 0.64 -12.06
N VAL A 463 25.27 1.32 -12.09
CA VAL A 463 26.47 0.81 -12.78
C VAL A 463 27.04 -0.43 -12.12
N LYS A 464 27.12 -0.46 -10.79
CA LYS A 464 27.73 -1.58 -10.04
C LYS A 464 27.03 -2.92 -10.25
N SER A 465 25.71 -2.91 -10.36
CA SER A 465 24.86 -4.10 -10.45
C SER A 465 24.33 -4.33 -11.86
N TRP A 466 24.63 -3.43 -12.80
CA TRP A 466 24.11 -3.45 -14.17
C TRP A 466 22.59 -3.69 -14.21
N THR A 467 21.86 -2.91 -13.41
CA THR A 467 20.44 -3.13 -13.12
C THR A 467 19.62 -1.87 -13.29
N ILE A 468 18.46 -1.97 -13.95
CA ILE A 468 17.46 -0.90 -14.00
C ILE A 468 16.78 -0.82 -12.64
N VAL A 469 16.97 0.29 -11.96
CA VAL A 469 16.37 0.58 -10.65
C VAL A 469 15.15 1.48 -10.76
N GLN A 470 14.99 2.19 -11.89
CA GLN A 470 13.87 3.08 -12.14
C GLN A 470 13.65 3.30 -13.64
N ALA A 471 12.39 3.38 -14.07
CA ALA A 471 12.01 3.79 -15.42
C ALA A 471 10.71 4.62 -15.39
N LYS A 472 10.78 5.92 -15.70
CA LYS A 472 9.63 6.83 -15.57
C LYS A 472 9.32 7.56 -16.87
N GLY A 473 8.03 7.82 -17.08
CA GLY A 473 7.53 8.68 -18.15
C GLY A 473 7.61 10.17 -17.81
N ILE A 474 6.96 10.98 -18.64
CA ILE A 474 6.83 12.44 -18.45
C ILE A 474 6.18 12.73 -17.08
N CYS A 475 6.65 13.74 -16.36
CA CYS A 475 6.21 14.11 -15.00
C CYS A 475 6.30 12.95 -13.99
N ASN A 476 7.30 12.08 -14.12
CA ASN A 476 7.46 10.85 -13.31
C ASN A 476 6.28 9.86 -13.40
N CYS A 477 5.40 10.01 -14.41
CA CYS A 477 4.24 9.16 -14.58
C CYS A 477 4.64 7.71 -14.89
N ARG A 478 3.69 6.79 -14.60
CA ARG A 478 3.81 5.38 -14.97
C ARG A 478 3.86 5.25 -16.49
N LEU A 479 4.79 4.44 -16.99
CA LEU A 479 4.94 4.16 -18.41
C LEU A 479 3.72 3.42 -18.97
N LYS A 480 3.35 3.69 -20.22
CA LYS A 480 2.37 2.88 -20.96
C LYS A 480 2.92 1.46 -21.17
N ASP A 481 2.05 0.46 -21.26
CA ASP A 481 2.47 -0.94 -21.36
C ASP A 481 3.31 -1.21 -22.63
N GLU A 482 3.00 -0.53 -23.74
CA GLU A 482 3.78 -0.56 -24.97
C GLU A 482 5.24 -0.08 -24.77
N TYR A 483 5.44 0.99 -23.97
CA TYR A 483 6.77 1.50 -23.65
C TYR A 483 7.51 0.57 -22.67
N ARG A 484 6.81 -0.09 -21.75
CA ARG A 484 7.45 -1.10 -20.88
C ARG A 484 7.93 -2.30 -21.68
N ALA A 485 7.12 -2.76 -22.63
CA ALA A 485 7.49 -3.88 -23.50
C ALA A 485 8.77 -3.57 -24.30
N ILE A 486 8.88 -2.38 -24.88
CA ILE A 486 10.08 -2.01 -25.65
C ILE A 486 11.32 -1.86 -24.76
N ILE A 487 11.18 -1.30 -23.56
CA ILE A 487 12.29 -1.18 -22.61
C ILE A 487 12.74 -2.55 -22.10
N LYS A 488 11.80 -3.48 -21.83
CA LYS A 488 12.12 -4.86 -21.48
C LYS A 488 12.88 -5.58 -22.58
N LYS A 489 12.45 -5.40 -23.84
CA LYS A 489 13.15 -5.94 -25.01
C LYS A 489 14.58 -5.38 -25.11
N TRP A 490 14.73 -4.05 -25.03
CA TRP A 490 16.03 -3.39 -25.03
C TRP A 490 16.96 -3.89 -23.91
N ALA A 491 16.44 -4.04 -22.70
CA ALA A 491 17.18 -4.53 -21.54
C ALA A 491 17.61 -6.00 -21.71
N PHE A 492 16.71 -6.86 -22.20
CA PHE A 492 16.98 -8.27 -22.46
C PHE A 492 18.11 -8.45 -23.48
N GLU A 493 18.06 -7.74 -24.61
CA GLU A 493 19.09 -7.79 -25.65
C GLU A 493 20.48 -7.36 -25.14
N ARG A 494 20.52 -6.51 -24.10
CA ARG A 494 21.75 -5.97 -23.49
C ARG A 494 22.13 -6.65 -22.19
N ARG A 495 21.43 -7.73 -21.82
CA ARG A 495 21.65 -8.50 -20.58
C ARG A 495 21.63 -7.62 -19.32
N ILE A 496 20.71 -6.66 -19.29
CA ILE A 496 20.51 -5.75 -18.15
C ILE A 496 19.46 -6.36 -17.22
N ASN A 497 19.75 -6.37 -15.92
CA ASN A 497 18.80 -6.84 -14.91
C ASN A 497 17.71 -5.78 -14.65
N ILE A 498 16.53 -6.20 -14.21
CA ILE A 498 15.41 -5.30 -13.89
C ILE A 498 15.03 -5.50 -12.42
N LEU A 499 15.16 -4.44 -11.61
CA LEU A 499 14.82 -4.41 -10.18
C LEU A 499 13.91 -3.21 -9.88
N THR A 500 12.86 -3.06 -10.68
CA THR A 500 11.83 -2.05 -10.48
C THR A 500 10.45 -2.58 -10.87
N LEU A 501 9.41 -2.12 -10.19
CA LEU A 501 8.01 -2.39 -10.54
C LEU A 501 7.51 -1.47 -11.68
N ASP A 502 8.35 -0.56 -12.14
CA ASP A 502 8.02 0.34 -13.25
C ASP A 502 7.87 -0.40 -14.59
N LEU A 503 8.50 -1.57 -14.75
CA LEU A 503 8.61 -2.32 -16.00
C LEU A 503 7.82 -3.62 -16.01
#